data_AF-A0A7J8XSH9-F1
#
_entry.id   AF-A0A7J8XSH9-F1
#
_cell.length_a   1.000
_cell.length_b   1.000
_cell.length_c   1.000
_cell.angle_alpha   90.00
_cell.angle_beta   90.00
_cell.angle_gamma   90.00
#
_symmetry.space_group_name_H-M   'P 1'
#
loop_
_entity.id
_entity.type
_entity.pdbx_description
1 polymer ?
#
loop_
_entity_poly.entity_id
_entity_poly.type
_entity_poly.pdbx_seq_one_letter_code
_entity_poly.pdbx_strand_id
1 'polypeptide(L)'
;MATSPEMLCYLCPPPFQQFLEIVTNMKFDEEPNYSKLISLFHNSIDFNSSIRPIQIDGAIKLGQKRGRALFELEDGEQLRKKLRLGSPASQWITVYSSRNPMKQRYHYNVIDSRLQQHVEKGKEDGLYISCVASSLNLWAIVMDAGTGFTSQVYELSPIFLHKEWIMEQWEKNYYITSVAGACNGSALVDHFS
;
A
#
# COMPACT_ATOMS: atom_id res chain seq x y z
N MET A 1 32.27 10.08 -8.26
CA MET A 1 32.42 8.66 -7.92
C MET A 1 31.08 8.00 -8.21
N ALA A 2 30.94 7.31 -9.35
CA ALA A 2 29.73 6.57 -9.65
C ALA A 2 29.81 5.22 -8.95
N THR A 3 28.86 4.92 -8.06
CA THR A 3 28.69 3.58 -7.49
C THR A 3 28.37 2.60 -8.61
N SER A 4 29.14 1.51 -8.72
CA SER A 4 28.93 0.51 -9.76
C SER A 4 27.62 -0.25 -9.54
N PRO A 5 26.98 -0.77 -10.61
CA PRO A 5 25.83 -1.67 -10.49
C PRO A 5 26.10 -2.87 -9.58
N GLU A 6 27.34 -3.38 -9.56
CA GLU A 6 27.80 -4.44 -8.65
C GLU A 6 27.66 -4.06 -7.18
N MET A 7 28.00 -2.82 -6.81
CA MET A 7 27.91 -2.35 -5.43
C MET A 7 26.46 -2.13 -4.99
N LEU A 8 25.60 -1.69 -5.93
CA LEU A 8 24.17 -1.47 -5.68
C LEU A 8 23.38 -2.79 -5.62
N CYS A 9 23.82 -3.81 -6.38
CA CYS A 9 23.14 -5.09 -6.50
C CYS A 9 23.85 -6.25 -5.77
N TYR A 10 24.80 -5.98 -4.87
CA TYR A 10 25.57 -7.02 -4.17
C TYR A 10 24.71 -8.05 -3.43
N LEU A 11 23.52 -7.67 -2.96
CA LEU A 11 22.56 -8.55 -2.28
C LEU A 11 21.41 -9.02 -3.20
N CYS A 12 21.43 -8.65 -4.49
CA CYS A 12 20.34 -8.91 -5.41
C CYS A 12 20.63 -10.14 -6.30
N PRO A 13 19.59 -10.89 -6.72
CA PRO A 13 19.74 -11.94 -7.72
C PRO A 13 20.33 -11.41 -9.05
N PRO A 14 21.02 -12.26 -9.83
CA PRO A 14 21.71 -11.85 -11.07
C PRO A 14 20.88 -11.01 -12.07
N PRO A 15 19.56 -11.25 -12.27
CA PRO A 15 18.76 -10.42 -13.18
C PRO A 15 18.69 -8.93 -12.81
N PHE A 16 18.76 -8.60 -11.52
CA PHE A 16 18.69 -7.20 -11.08
C PHE A 16 19.94 -6.43 -11.47
N GLN A 17 21.11 -7.08 -11.37
CA GLN A 17 22.37 -6.51 -11.82
C GLN A 17 22.36 -6.31 -13.34
N GLN A 18 21.90 -7.32 -14.09
CA GLN A 18 21.79 -7.25 -15.56
C GLN A 18 20.81 -6.16 -16.01
N PHE A 19 19.66 -6.03 -15.34
CA PHE A 19 18.70 -4.97 -15.62
C PHE A 19 19.30 -3.59 -15.39
N LEU A 20 19.94 -3.39 -14.24
CA LEU A 20 20.55 -2.10 -13.89
C LEU A 20 21.63 -1.72 -14.89
N GLU A 21 22.51 -2.66 -15.23
CA GLU A 21 23.57 -2.46 -16.22
C GLU A 21 23.00 -2.03 -17.59
N ILE A 22 21.95 -2.71 -18.07
CA ILE A 22 21.30 -2.36 -19.34
C ILE A 22 20.72 -0.94 -19.26
N VAL A 23 19.94 -0.65 -18.22
CA VAL A 23 19.22 0.64 -18.09
C VAL A 23 20.19 1.81 -17.93
N THR A 24 21.28 1.63 -17.18
CA THR A 24 22.29 2.69 -16.97
C THR A 24 23.11 2.99 -18.21
N ASN A 25 23.17 2.06 -19.17
CA ASN A 25 23.93 2.21 -20.41
C ASN A 25 23.08 2.64 -21.61
N MET A 26 21.76 2.82 -21.45
CA MET A 26 20.89 3.33 -22.52
C MET A 26 21.16 4.81 -22.80
N LYS A 27 21.02 5.20 -24.08
CA LYS A 27 21.06 6.62 -24.44
C LYS A 27 19.77 7.32 -24.04
N PHE A 28 19.84 8.64 -23.88
CA PHE A 28 18.68 9.45 -23.49
C PHE A 28 17.47 9.28 -24.42
N ASP A 29 17.71 9.18 -25.73
CA ASP A 29 16.66 9.02 -26.75
C ASP A 29 16.40 7.56 -27.15
N GLU A 30 17.01 6.58 -26.48
CA GLU A 30 16.85 5.17 -26.78
C GLU A 30 15.57 4.61 -26.13
N GLU A 31 14.66 4.08 -26.94
CA GLU A 31 13.47 3.39 -26.43
C GLU A 31 13.86 2.03 -25.81
N PRO A 32 13.53 1.78 -24.53
CA PRO A 32 13.88 0.52 -23.88
C PRO A 32 13.14 -0.66 -24.52
N ASN A 33 13.86 -1.76 -24.77
CA ASN A 33 13.22 -3.01 -25.16
C ASN A 33 12.58 -3.69 -23.94
N TYR A 34 11.36 -3.30 -23.62
CA TYR A 34 10.61 -3.80 -22.46
C TYR A 34 10.44 -5.33 -22.49
N SER A 35 10.22 -5.93 -23.66
CA SER A 35 10.08 -7.39 -23.78
C SER A 35 11.35 -8.12 -23.32
N LYS A 36 12.53 -7.60 -23.69
CA LYS A 36 13.82 -8.14 -23.27
C LYS A 36 14.09 -7.88 -21.78
N LEU A 37 13.72 -6.70 -21.25
CA LEU A 37 13.93 -6.39 -19.84
C LEU A 37 13.03 -7.26 -18.93
N ILE A 38 11.79 -7.50 -19.33
CA ILE A 38 10.86 -8.38 -18.63
C ILE A 38 11.38 -9.82 -18.63
N SER A 39 11.98 -10.26 -19.74
CA SER A 39 12.42 -11.65 -19.87
C SER A 39 13.59 -12.04 -18.97
N LEU A 40 14.41 -11.06 -18.52
CA LEU A 40 15.48 -11.27 -17.55
C LEU A 40 14.97 -11.91 -16.24
N PHE A 41 13.72 -11.63 -15.87
CA PHE A 41 13.16 -12.04 -14.59
C PHE A 41 12.31 -13.32 -14.66
N HIS A 42 12.06 -13.87 -15.86
CA HIS A 42 11.19 -15.04 -16.03
C HIS A 42 11.62 -16.27 -15.22
N ASN A 43 12.93 -16.48 -15.04
CA ASN A 43 13.48 -17.64 -14.34
C ASN A 43 13.91 -17.35 -12.90
N SER A 44 13.76 -16.11 -12.42
CA SER A 44 14.20 -15.71 -11.06
C SER A 44 13.04 -15.32 -10.16
N ILE A 45 11.84 -15.11 -10.72
CA ILE A 45 10.60 -14.93 -9.98
C ILE A 45 9.87 -16.29 -9.93
N ASP A 46 10.52 -17.30 -9.35
CA ASP A 46 9.87 -18.58 -8.99
C ASP A 46 9.35 -18.60 -7.54
N PHE A 47 9.22 -17.43 -6.93
CA PHE A 47 8.52 -17.30 -5.64
C PHE A 47 7.05 -16.99 -5.88
N ASN A 48 6.23 -18.03 -5.76
CA ASN A 48 4.79 -17.97 -5.55
C ASN A 48 4.03 -17.06 -6.53
N SER A 49 3.21 -17.65 -7.41
CA SER A 49 2.24 -16.94 -8.24
C SER A 49 1.27 -16.02 -7.47
N SER A 50 1.29 -16.05 -6.13
CA SER A 50 0.55 -15.17 -5.22
C SER A 50 1.27 -13.87 -4.82
N ILE A 51 2.55 -13.67 -5.16
CA ILE A 51 3.35 -12.47 -4.80
C ILE A 51 3.91 -11.80 -6.07
N ARG A 52 3.14 -11.77 -7.16
CA ARG A 52 3.46 -10.88 -8.27
C ARG A 52 3.13 -9.43 -7.87
N PRO A 53 3.94 -8.43 -8.24
CA PRO A 53 3.44 -7.06 -8.38
C PRO A 53 2.17 -7.10 -9.22
N ILE A 54 1.14 -6.32 -8.86
CA ILE A 54 -0.18 -6.33 -9.50
C ILE A 54 0.00 -6.30 -11.02
N GLN A 55 -0.31 -7.43 -11.67
CA GLN A 55 -0.21 -7.56 -13.12
C GLN A 55 -1.40 -6.83 -13.73
N ILE A 56 -1.21 -5.57 -14.15
CA ILE A 56 -2.29 -4.73 -14.68
C ILE A 56 -2.72 -5.16 -16.10
N ASP A 57 -1.88 -5.94 -16.80
CA ASP A 57 -2.16 -6.43 -18.16
C ASP A 57 -3.24 -7.55 -18.22
N GLY A 58 -3.70 -8.04 -17.07
CA GLY A 58 -4.64 -9.16 -16.95
C GLY A 58 -6.05 -8.81 -16.48
N ALA A 59 -6.39 -7.54 -16.25
CA ALA A 59 -7.70 -7.17 -15.67
C ALA A 59 -8.92 -7.49 -16.55
N ILE A 60 -8.74 -8.00 -17.78
CA ILE A 60 -9.82 -8.32 -18.72
C ILE A 60 -10.04 -9.83 -18.91
N LYS A 61 -9.12 -10.72 -18.49
CA LYS A 61 -9.27 -12.17 -18.74
C LYS A 61 -8.72 -13.04 -17.62
N LEU A 62 -9.50 -13.27 -16.56
CA LEU A 62 -9.30 -14.42 -15.67
C LEU A 62 -10.63 -15.11 -15.37
N GLY A 63 -10.89 -16.15 -16.14
CA GLY A 63 -12.07 -17.00 -16.01
C GLY A 63 -11.87 -18.36 -16.69
N GLN A 64 -10.71 -19.00 -16.51
CA GLN A 64 -10.56 -20.42 -16.82
C GLN A 64 -10.18 -21.17 -15.54
N LYS A 65 -11.22 -21.59 -14.82
CA LYS A 65 -11.12 -22.62 -13.79
C LYS A 65 -11.22 -23.97 -14.50
N ARG A 66 -10.24 -24.85 -14.30
CA ARG A 66 -10.21 -26.24 -14.79
C ARG A 66 -11.57 -26.91 -14.57
N GLY A 67 -12.28 -27.21 -15.65
CA GLY A 67 -13.50 -28.02 -15.65
C GLY A 67 -13.15 -29.48 -15.91
N ARG A 68 -13.64 -30.37 -15.06
CA ARG A 68 -13.68 -31.81 -15.30
C ARG A 68 -14.48 -32.09 -16.58
N ALA A 69 -14.05 -33.11 -17.33
CA ALA A 69 -14.77 -33.64 -18.48
C ALA A 69 -16.15 -34.19 -18.07
N LEU A 70 -17.22 -33.77 -18.76
CA LEU A 70 -18.35 -34.64 -19.10
C LEU A 70 -19.23 -34.03 -20.22
N PHE A 71 -19.37 -34.83 -21.28
CA PHE A 71 -20.43 -34.95 -22.30
C PHE A 71 -20.84 -33.77 -23.20
N GLU A 72 -20.72 -34.06 -24.50
CA GLU A 72 -21.39 -33.42 -25.63
C GLU A 72 -22.91 -33.41 -25.46
N LEU A 73 -23.54 -32.34 -25.93
CA LEU A 73 -24.65 -32.37 -26.90
C LEU A 73 -24.90 -30.94 -27.42
N GLU A 74 -25.04 -30.85 -28.74
CA GLU A 74 -25.44 -29.68 -29.53
C GLU A 74 -26.77 -29.09 -29.05
N ASP A 75 -26.91 -27.76 -28.98
CA ASP A 75 -27.64 -26.98 -29.99
C ASP A 75 -27.58 -25.47 -29.66
N GLY A 76 -27.66 -24.64 -30.70
CA GLY A 76 -27.28 -23.23 -30.66
C GLY A 76 -28.25 -22.28 -29.95
N GLU A 77 -27.72 -21.44 -29.06
CA GLU A 77 -28.22 -20.09 -28.77
C GLU A 77 -27.07 -19.28 -28.12
N GLN A 78 -26.65 -18.17 -28.76
CA GLN A 78 -25.64 -17.27 -28.17
C GLN A 78 -26.23 -16.53 -26.96
N LEU A 79 -26.09 -17.12 -25.77
CA LEU A 79 -26.33 -16.44 -24.51
C LEU A 79 -25.25 -15.38 -24.32
N ARG A 80 -25.53 -14.11 -24.71
CA ARG A 80 -24.70 -12.96 -24.32
C ARG A 80 -24.73 -12.86 -22.80
N LYS A 81 -23.78 -13.53 -22.15
CA LYS A 81 -23.55 -13.44 -20.71
C LYS A 81 -23.25 -11.98 -20.39
N LYS A 82 -24.25 -11.25 -19.86
CA LYS A 82 -24.02 -9.97 -19.18
C LYS A 82 -22.98 -10.26 -18.10
N LEU A 83 -21.75 -9.81 -18.34
CA LEU A 83 -20.71 -9.77 -17.32
C LEU A 83 -21.25 -8.85 -16.23
N ARG A 84 -21.70 -9.44 -15.13
CA ARG A 84 -21.93 -8.70 -13.89
C ARG A 84 -20.54 -8.29 -13.42
N LEU A 85 -20.09 -7.09 -13.77
CA LEU A 85 -18.95 -6.47 -13.08
C LEU A 85 -19.29 -6.51 -11.60
N GLY A 86 -18.52 -7.28 -10.83
CA GLY A 86 -18.54 -7.14 -9.38
C GLY A 86 -18.24 -5.69 -9.04
N SER A 87 -18.84 -5.17 -7.97
CA SER A 87 -18.46 -3.88 -7.42
C SER A 87 -16.95 -3.85 -7.17
N PRO A 88 -16.25 -2.72 -7.40
CA PRO A 88 -14.85 -2.58 -7.03
C PRO A 88 -14.62 -3.07 -5.60
N ALA A 89 -13.57 -3.85 -5.38
CA ALA A 89 -13.23 -4.31 -4.05
C ALA A 89 -12.70 -3.12 -3.23
N SER A 90 -13.58 -2.48 -2.45
CA SER A 90 -13.20 -1.48 -1.45
C SER A 90 -12.61 -2.18 -0.22
N GLN A 91 -11.46 -2.83 -0.39
CA GLN A 91 -10.76 -3.56 0.67
C GLN A 91 -9.57 -2.76 1.17
N TRP A 92 -9.42 -2.69 2.49
CA TRP A 92 -8.23 -2.15 3.11
C TRP A 92 -7.07 -3.15 3.00
N ILE A 93 -5.90 -2.65 2.64
CA ILE A 93 -4.65 -3.44 2.61
C ILE A 93 -3.70 -2.80 3.62
N THR A 94 -3.22 -3.59 4.58
CA THR A 94 -2.20 -3.17 5.55
C THR A 94 -0.92 -3.94 5.26
N VAL A 95 0.18 -3.22 5.09
CA VAL A 95 1.51 -3.80 4.89
C VAL A 95 2.36 -3.41 6.09
N TYR A 96 3.03 -4.39 6.72
CA TYR A 96 3.88 -4.17 7.87
C TYR A 96 5.09 -5.10 7.84
N SER A 97 6.14 -4.70 8.56
CA SER A 97 7.30 -5.56 8.82
C SER A 97 7.15 -6.21 10.18
N SER A 98 7.34 -7.54 10.27
CA SER A 98 7.28 -8.24 11.56
C SER A 98 8.45 -7.84 12.44
N ARG A 99 8.19 -7.57 13.72
CA ARG A 99 9.21 -7.29 14.75
C ARG A 99 8.89 -8.06 16.03
N ASN A 100 9.89 -8.42 16.83
CA ASN A 100 9.68 -9.09 18.12
C ASN A 100 10.23 -8.24 19.28
N PRO A 101 9.43 -7.95 20.33
CA PRO A 101 8.00 -8.21 20.43
C PRO A 101 7.16 -7.26 19.53
N MET A 102 6.07 -7.76 18.94
CA MET A 102 5.12 -6.94 18.20
C MET A 102 3.93 -6.59 19.09
N LYS A 103 3.72 -5.30 19.37
CA LYS A 103 2.54 -4.81 20.10
C LYS A 103 1.85 -3.74 19.28
N GLN A 104 1.01 -4.18 18.33
CA GLN A 104 0.28 -3.34 17.40
C GLN A 104 -1.23 -3.52 17.54
N ARG A 105 -1.98 -2.47 17.17
CA ARG A 105 -3.44 -2.46 17.09
C ARG A 105 -3.87 -1.70 15.84
N TYR A 106 -4.86 -2.23 15.13
CA TYR A 106 -5.43 -1.54 13.99
C TYR A 106 -6.95 -1.47 14.10
N HIS A 107 -7.51 -0.39 13.59
CA HIS A 107 -8.94 -0.22 13.39
C HIS A 107 -9.19 0.30 11.98
N TYR A 108 -10.22 -0.20 11.32
CA TYR A 108 -10.61 0.22 9.97
C TYR A 108 -12.13 0.36 9.92
N ASN A 109 -12.64 1.06 8.90
CA ASN A 109 -14.04 1.44 8.80
C ASN A 109 -14.51 2.27 10.01
N VAL A 110 -13.63 3.10 10.55
CA VAL A 110 -13.93 3.98 11.69
C VAL A 110 -14.54 5.27 11.18
N ILE A 111 -15.70 5.66 11.71
CA ILE A 111 -16.29 6.98 11.45
C ILE A 111 -15.67 8.05 12.35
N ASP A 112 -15.72 9.31 11.94
CA ASP A 112 -15.14 10.48 12.65
C ASP A 112 -15.44 10.45 14.16
N SER A 113 -16.71 10.25 14.54
CA SER A 113 -17.17 10.28 15.93
C SER A 113 -16.61 9.15 16.82
N ARG A 114 -16.07 8.08 16.23
CA ARG A 114 -15.49 6.96 16.97
C ARG A 114 -13.97 6.97 16.98
N LEU A 115 -13.36 7.84 16.18
CA LEU A 115 -11.90 7.87 16.02
C LEU A 115 -11.20 8.21 17.34
N GLN A 116 -11.70 9.22 18.04
CA GLN A 116 -11.19 9.64 19.34
C GLN A 116 -11.16 8.48 20.35
N GLN A 117 -12.26 7.73 20.47
CA GLN A 117 -12.37 6.59 21.38
C GLN A 117 -11.29 5.53 21.10
N HIS A 118 -11.02 5.22 19.83
CA HIS A 118 -10.00 4.25 19.46
C HIS A 118 -8.58 4.73 19.77
N VAL A 119 -8.30 6.00 19.52
CA VAL A 119 -6.99 6.60 19.79
C VAL A 119 -6.72 6.70 21.29
N GLU A 120 -7.68 7.16 22.07
CA GLU A 120 -7.56 7.29 23.54
C GLU A 120 -7.30 5.93 24.19
N LYS A 121 -8.10 4.91 23.85
CA LYS A 121 -7.89 3.55 24.35
C LYS A 121 -6.53 2.99 23.93
N GLY A 122 -6.06 3.31 22.72
CA GLY A 122 -4.72 2.94 22.28
C GLY A 122 -3.62 3.60 23.13
N LYS A 123 -3.76 4.90 23.40
CA LYS A 123 -2.82 5.66 24.24
C LYS A 123 -2.77 5.15 25.68
N GLU A 124 -3.92 4.81 26.27
CA GLU A 124 -3.99 4.18 27.60
C GLU A 124 -3.21 2.85 27.66
N ASP A 125 -3.19 2.11 26.55
CA ASP A 125 -2.46 0.86 26.42
C ASP A 125 -0.97 1.04 26.04
N GLY A 126 -0.49 2.28 25.96
CA GLY A 126 0.88 2.64 25.57
C GLY A 126 1.15 2.42 24.07
N LEU A 127 0.13 2.59 23.23
CA LEU A 127 0.25 2.55 21.77
C LEU A 127 0.18 3.97 21.20
N TYR A 128 0.96 4.20 20.16
CA TYR A 128 0.98 5.46 19.44
C TYR A 128 0.57 5.24 17.99
N ILE A 129 -0.12 6.22 17.38
CA ILE A 129 -0.46 6.20 15.96
C ILE A 129 0.83 6.11 15.14
N SER A 130 0.92 5.12 14.26
CA SER A 130 2.06 4.95 13.34
C SER A 130 1.67 5.22 11.89
N CYS A 131 0.39 5.04 11.55
CA CYS A 131 -0.11 5.23 10.19
C CYS A 131 -1.62 5.50 10.22
N VAL A 132 -2.08 6.40 9.34
CA VAL A 132 -3.48 6.78 9.17
C VAL A 132 -3.78 6.79 7.68
N ALA A 133 -4.96 6.29 7.30
CA ALA A 133 -5.50 6.36 5.95
C ALA A 133 -7.00 6.66 5.99
N SER A 134 -7.53 7.22 4.90
CA SER A 134 -8.96 7.51 4.76
C SER A 134 -9.49 7.10 3.39
N SER A 135 -10.72 6.61 3.35
CA SER A 135 -11.45 6.26 2.13
C SER A 135 -12.94 6.31 2.39
N LEU A 136 -13.72 6.95 1.51
CA LEU A 136 -15.19 7.08 1.65
C LEU A 136 -15.64 7.62 3.02
N ASN A 137 -14.89 8.58 3.58
CA ASN A 137 -15.11 9.16 4.91
C ASN A 137 -15.02 8.14 6.07
N LEU A 138 -14.29 7.05 5.84
CA LEU A 138 -13.93 6.08 6.85
C LEU A 138 -12.43 6.10 7.06
N TRP A 139 -12.02 5.94 8.31
CA TRP A 139 -10.63 5.93 8.72
C TRP A 139 -10.13 4.51 8.92
N ALA A 140 -8.87 4.31 8.55
CA ALA A 140 -8.04 3.21 9.00
C ALA A 140 -6.87 3.79 9.79
N ILE A 141 -6.68 3.29 11.00
CA ILE A 141 -5.62 3.70 11.92
C ILE A 141 -4.85 2.48 12.38
N VAL A 142 -3.52 2.59 12.36
CA VAL A 142 -2.60 1.60 12.91
C VAL A 142 -1.82 2.27 14.03
N MET A 143 -1.74 1.58 15.17
CA MET A 143 -1.03 2.02 16.36
C MET A 143 -0.01 0.96 16.78
N ASP A 144 1.14 1.39 17.28
CA ASP A 144 2.26 0.54 17.67
C ASP A 144 2.91 1.07 18.95
N ALA A 145 3.35 0.17 19.83
CA ALA A 145 4.19 0.52 20.99
C ALA A 145 5.67 0.70 20.59
N GLY A 146 6.09 0.09 19.48
CA GLY A 146 7.48 0.06 19.00
C GLY A 146 7.88 1.26 18.15
N THR A 147 7.15 2.37 18.20
CA THR A 147 7.45 3.59 17.43
C THR A 147 8.65 4.36 17.97
N GLY A 148 9.03 4.11 19.23
CA GLY A 148 10.01 4.94 19.96
C GLY A 148 9.43 6.26 20.44
N PHE A 149 8.10 6.38 20.42
CA PHE A 149 7.43 7.64 20.70
C PHE A 149 7.28 7.93 22.19
N THR A 150 7.65 9.14 22.64
CA THR A 150 7.44 9.62 24.01
C THR A 150 6.15 10.43 24.18
N SER A 151 5.87 11.39 23.28
CA SER A 151 4.65 12.19 23.29
C SER A 151 4.03 12.30 21.89
N GLN A 152 2.71 12.20 21.81
CA GLN A 152 1.98 12.26 20.54
C GLN A 152 0.69 13.07 20.66
N VAL A 153 0.49 13.98 19.71
CA VAL A 153 -0.71 14.81 19.57
C VAL A 153 -1.32 14.62 18.19
N TYR A 154 -2.64 14.60 18.10
CA TYR A 154 -3.34 14.47 16.84
C TYR A 154 -4.52 15.45 16.80
N GLU A 155 -4.90 15.85 15.59
CA GLU A 155 -6.11 16.64 15.36
C GLU A 155 -6.91 16.01 14.23
N LEU A 156 -8.20 15.79 14.48
CA LEU A 156 -9.20 15.53 13.45
C LEU A 156 -9.95 16.85 13.20
N SER A 157 -9.64 17.51 12.08
CA SER A 157 -10.22 18.80 11.72
C SER A 157 -11.14 18.67 10.51
N PRO A 158 -12.26 19.41 10.42
CA PRO A 158 -13.07 19.51 9.19
C PRO A 158 -12.37 20.32 8.09
N ILE A 159 -11.25 20.98 8.40
CA ILE A 159 -10.44 21.75 7.47
C ILE A 159 -9.25 20.89 7.05
N PHE A 160 -9.07 20.71 5.74
CA PHE A 160 -7.93 19.99 5.21
C PHE A 160 -6.64 20.73 5.55
N LEU A 161 -5.75 20.07 6.32
CA LEU A 161 -4.48 20.63 6.82
C LEU A 161 -4.66 21.96 7.56
N HIS A 162 -5.23 21.90 8.77
CA HIS A 162 -5.41 23.04 9.65
C HIS A 162 -4.07 23.71 9.99
N LYS A 163 -3.74 24.78 9.26
CA LYS A 163 -2.40 25.38 9.23
C LYS A 163 -2.01 25.96 10.59
N GLU A 164 -2.93 26.67 11.23
CA GLU A 164 -2.72 27.32 12.51
C GLU A 164 -2.32 26.29 13.57
N TRP A 165 -3.05 25.17 13.65
CA TRP A 165 -2.76 24.10 14.59
C TRP A 165 -1.42 23.40 14.31
N ILE A 166 -1.09 23.14 13.04
CA ILE A 166 0.20 22.54 12.65
C ILE A 166 1.35 23.45 13.09
N MET A 167 1.26 24.75 12.82
CA MET A 167 2.29 25.71 13.23
C MET A 167 2.46 25.74 14.75
N GLU A 168 1.36 25.71 15.52
CA GLU A 168 1.43 25.63 16.98
C GLU A 168 2.14 24.38 17.50
N GLN A 169 2.00 23.23 16.82
CA GLN A 169 2.70 22.00 17.20
C GLN A 169 4.20 22.08 16.84
N TRP A 170 4.56 22.70 15.72
CA TRP A 170 5.96 22.92 15.35
C TRP A 170 6.69 23.82 16.35
N GLU A 171 6.06 24.88 16.85
CA GLU A 171 6.61 25.73 17.92
C GLU A 171 6.84 24.95 19.23
N LYS A 172 6.12 23.84 19.44
CA LYS A 172 6.28 22.93 20.58
C LYS A 172 7.26 21.79 20.32
N ASN A 173 8.02 21.83 19.22
CA ASN A 173 8.95 20.78 18.76
C ASN A 173 8.30 19.44 18.40
N TYR A 174 7.03 19.45 18.02
CA TYR A 174 6.38 18.27 17.48
C TYR A 174 6.54 18.24 15.95
N TYR A 175 6.72 17.05 15.38
CA TYR A 175 6.87 16.83 13.94
C TYR A 175 5.73 15.96 13.40
N ILE A 176 5.26 16.25 12.18
CA ILE A 176 4.22 15.45 11.52
C ILE A 176 4.74 14.03 11.28
N THR A 177 3.97 13.03 11.71
CA THR A 177 4.26 11.60 11.55
C THR A 177 3.32 10.92 10.57
N SER A 178 2.05 11.33 10.55
CA SER A 178 1.06 10.76 9.64
C SER A 178 -0.03 11.78 9.31
N VAL A 179 -0.54 11.70 8.09
CA VAL A 179 -1.62 12.57 7.63
C VAL A 179 -2.53 11.84 6.65
N ALA A 180 -3.83 12.04 6.78
CA ALA A 180 -4.81 11.54 5.82
C ALA A 180 -6.00 12.50 5.71
N GLY A 181 -6.50 12.70 4.49
CA GLY A 181 -7.68 13.49 4.20
C GLY A 181 -8.86 12.61 3.78
N ALA A 182 -10.04 12.89 4.32
CA ALA A 182 -11.31 12.31 3.94
C ALA A 182 -11.96 13.11 2.80
N CYS A 183 -12.87 12.48 2.06
CA CYS A 183 -13.57 13.11 0.94
C CYS A 183 -14.55 14.23 1.37
N ASN A 184 -14.92 14.27 2.65
CA ASN A 184 -15.75 15.32 3.24
C ASN A 184 -14.97 16.59 3.63
N GLY A 185 -13.66 16.66 3.30
CA GLY A 185 -12.79 17.79 3.63
C GLY A 185 -12.08 17.65 4.98
N SER A 186 -12.46 16.67 5.80
CA SER A 186 -11.81 16.45 7.08
C SER A 186 -10.41 15.88 6.89
N ALA A 187 -9.47 16.25 7.75
CA ALA A 187 -8.13 15.70 7.78
C ALA A 187 -7.76 15.29 9.20
N LEU A 188 -7.04 14.17 9.30
CA LEU A 188 -6.33 13.81 10.51
C LEU A 188 -4.85 14.06 10.30
N VAL A 189 -4.25 14.83 11.21
CA VAL A 189 -2.80 15.05 11.27
C VAL A 189 -2.30 14.60 12.64
N ASP A 190 -1.32 13.71 12.63
CA ASP A 190 -0.64 13.20 13.83
C ASP A 190 0.77 13.81 13.89
N HIS A 191 1.18 14.20 15.10
CA HIS A 191 2.53 14.68 15.38
C HIS A 191 3.16 14.00 16.58
N PHE A 192 4.49 13.94 16.57
CA PHE A 192 5.31 13.27 17.56
C PHE A 192 6.46 14.14 18.08
N SER A 193 6.84 13.95 19.36
CA SER A 193 8.02 14.55 20.04
C SER A 193 8.86 13.53 20.80
#